data_AF-A0A170XGQ9-F1
#
_entry.id   AF-A0A170XGQ9-F1
#
_cell.length_a   1.000
_cell.length_b   1.000
_cell.length_c   1.000
_cell.angle_alpha   90.00
_cell.angle_beta   90.00
_cell.angle_gamma   90.00
#
_symmetry.space_group_name_H-M   'P 1'
#
loop_
_entity.id
_entity.type
_entity.pdbx_description
1 polymer ?
#
loop_
_entity_poly.entity_id
_entity_poly.type
_entity_poly.pdbx_seq_one_letter_code
_entity_poly.pdbx_strand_id
1 'polypeptide(L)'
;MREVFKDRNVLKEHMRKKAHKRVNPNNEMYDKFYIINYIEPGKSWKEREKLRRKKTSHSGSTGEDEDDDDDSEGEDNGDWSDWEDDIQQPIVCLFCELSLSGWAAVLSHMKNQHLFNYEEHTLALDFYEQVKLVNYIRRQVYRNHCIICDGEFSCRNELLKHMVAEKHIDMPQRSLWNQPEFYFPTYENDAFLCQIDDKKEEEENSEISGALDEINVLRDSALPGDHQL
;
A
#
# COMPACT_ATOMS: atom_id res chain seq x y z
N MET A 1 24.40 -9.27 30.97
CA MET A 1 24.10 -8.55 32.23
C MET A 1 22.92 -7.62 31.95
N ARG A 2 21.82 -7.71 32.69
CA ARG A 2 20.71 -6.75 32.60
C ARG A 2 21.07 -5.53 33.44
N GLU A 3 21.26 -4.38 32.80
CA GLU A 3 21.40 -3.09 33.49
C GLU A 3 19.99 -2.52 33.72
N VAL A 4 19.69 -2.15 34.98
CA VAL A 4 18.40 -1.55 35.35
C VAL A 4 18.61 -0.04 35.46
N PHE A 5 17.89 0.74 34.65
CA PHE A 5 18.01 2.19 34.58
C PHE A 5 16.97 2.86 35.47
N LYS A 6 17.37 3.91 36.19
CA LYS A 6 16.49 4.66 37.10
C LYS A 6 15.43 5.48 36.37
N ASP A 7 15.79 6.09 35.24
CA ASP A 7 14.91 6.99 34.47
C ASP A 7 15.00 6.74 32.96
N ARG A 8 13.90 7.02 32.24
CA ARG A 8 13.79 6.89 30.78
C ARG A 8 14.87 7.68 30.03
N ASN A 9 15.26 8.85 30.55
CA ASN A 9 16.29 9.68 29.93
C ASN A 9 17.68 9.02 30.04
N VAL A 10 17.98 8.39 31.18
CA VAL A 10 19.24 7.66 31.41
C VAL A 10 19.32 6.41 30.55
N LEU A 11 18.18 5.71 30.34
CA LEU A 11 18.10 4.59 29.40
C LEU A 11 18.35 5.06 27.96
N LYS A 12 17.73 6.16 27.51
CA LYS A 12 17.96 6.71 26.16
C LYS A 12 19.42 7.10 25.96
N GLU A 13 20.01 7.80 26.92
CA GLU A 13 21.42 8.17 26.95
C GLU A 13 22.33 6.94 26.83
N HIS A 14 22.01 5.87 27.56
CA HIS A 14 22.73 4.59 27.49
C HIS A 14 22.56 3.88 26.15
N MET A 15 21.33 3.81 25.62
CA MET A 15 21.04 3.17 24.33
C MET A 15 21.72 3.89 23.17
N ARG A 16 21.87 5.22 23.26
CA ARG A 16 22.68 6.04 22.36
C ARG A 16 24.17 5.73 22.54
N LYS A 17 24.71 5.87 23.75
CA LYS A 17 26.16 5.70 24.05
C LYS A 17 26.69 4.30 23.78
N LYS A 18 25.88 3.26 23.98
CA LYS A 18 26.25 1.86 23.66
C LYS A 18 25.78 1.43 22.27
N ALA A 19 25.30 2.36 21.44
CA ALA A 19 24.80 2.12 20.08
C ALA A 19 23.77 0.97 19.96
N HIS A 20 22.99 0.70 21.02
CA HIS A 20 21.93 -0.31 21.01
C HIS A 20 20.74 0.06 20.11
N LYS A 21 20.70 1.30 19.61
CA LYS A 21 19.68 1.80 18.69
C LYS A 21 19.77 1.17 17.29
N ARG A 22 20.94 0.67 16.89
CA ARG A 22 21.15 0.03 15.58
C ARG A 22 21.64 -1.40 15.79
N VAL A 23 21.09 -2.33 15.01
CA VAL A 23 21.62 -3.70 14.94
C VAL A 23 23.03 -3.62 14.38
N ASN A 24 23.99 -4.29 15.01
CA ASN A 24 25.37 -4.31 14.53
C ASN A 24 25.41 -4.81 13.08
N PRO A 25 25.75 -3.95 12.10
CA PRO A 25 25.72 -4.32 10.68
C PRO A 25 26.73 -5.42 10.32
N ASN A 26 27.75 -5.63 11.16
CA ASN A 26 28.74 -6.69 10.92
C ASN A 26 28.33 -8.05 11.50
N ASN A 27 27.20 -8.13 12.23
CA ASN A 27 26.75 -9.38 12.83
C ASN A 27 25.90 -10.20 11.86
N GLU A 28 26.52 -11.23 11.28
CA GLU A 28 25.90 -12.16 10.31
C GLU A 28 24.72 -12.97 10.87
N MET A 29 24.59 -13.08 12.21
CA MET A 29 23.44 -13.74 12.84
C MET A 29 22.11 -13.06 12.47
N TYR A 30 22.15 -11.76 12.20
CA TYR A 30 20.96 -10.97 11.87
C TYR A 30 20.65 -10.95 10.37
N ASP A 31 21.59 -11.40 9.52
CA ASP A 31 21.41 -11.43 8.06
C ASP A 31 20.14 -12.18 7.65
N LYS A 32 19.75 -13.22 8.40
CA LYS A 32 18.51 -13.99 8.14
C LYS A 32 17.21 -13.18 8.26
N PHE A 33 17.23 -12.02 8.90
CA PHE A 33 16.06 -11.16 9.09
C PHE A 33 15.98 -10.01 8.07
N TYR A 34 17.00 -9.82 7.23
CA TYR A 34 16.97 -8.81 6.17
C TYR A 34 16.21 -9.35 4.96
N ILE A 35 15.02 -8.81 4.70
CA ILE A 35 14.17 -9.15 3.55
C ILE A 35 14.96 -9.05 2.22
N ILE A 36 15.89 -8.11 2.13
CA ILE A 36 16.76 -7.87 0.97
C ILE A 36 17.53 -9.14 0.55
N ASN A 37 17.91 -10.01 1.49
CA ASN A 37 18.62 -11.26 1.20
C ASN A 37 17.74 -12.31 0.48
N TYR A 38 16.42 -12.14 0.49
CA TYR A 38 15.46 -13.07 -0.12
C TYR A 38 14.88 -12.54 -1.45
N ILE A 39 15.23 -11.30 -1.83
CA ILE A 39 14.79 -10.69 -3.10
C ILE A 39 15.59 -11.28 -4.28
N GLU A 40 16.90 -11.52 -4.11
CA GLU A 40 17.77 -12.15 -5.10
C GLU A 40 18.64 -13.22 -4.42
N PRO A 41 18.34 -14.52 -4.61
CA PRO A 41 19.13 -15.60 -4.02
C PRO A 41 20.59 -15.49 -4.46
N GLY A 42 21.50 -15.32 -3.50
CA GLY A 42 22.94 -15.26 -3.74
C GLY A 42 23.59 -13.88 -3.65
N LYS A 43 22.82 -12.81 -3.40
CA LYS A 43 23.39 -11.47 -3.10
C LYS A 43 23.00 -11.04 -1.69
N SER A 44 24.00 -10.77 -0.85
CA SER A 44 23.75 -10.25 0.49
C SER A 44 23.45 -8.76 0.48
N TRP A 45 22.73 -8.26 1.47
CA TRP A 45 22.49 -6.83 1.68
C TRP A 45 23.82 -6.05 1.75
N LYS A 46 24.89 -6.65 2.29
CA LYS A 46 26.25 -6.10 2.33
C LYS A 46 26.85 -5.87 0.94
N GLU A 47 26.56 -6.74 -0.01
CA GLU A 47 27.04 -6.62 -1.39
C GLU A 47 26.31 -5.51 -2.15
N ARG A 48 25.01 -5.35 -1.89
CA ARG A 48 24.19 -4.24 -2.43
C ARG A 48 24.63 -2.89 -1.87
N GLU A 49 24.96 -2.80 -0.59
CA GLU A 49 25.47 -1.57 0.03
C GLU A 49 26.82 -1.14 -0.56
N LYS A 50 27.75 -2.09 -0.76
CA LYS A 50 29.03 -1.83 -1.43
C LYS A 50 28.83 -1.30 -2.85
N LEU A 51 27.86 -1.83 -3.59
CA LEU A 51 27.51 -1.34 -4.93
C LEU A 51 26.92 0.07 -4.92
N ARG A 52 26.10 0.43 -3.91
CA ARG A 52 25.61 1.81 -3.73
C ARG A 52 26.76 2.79 -3.47
N ARG A 53 27.65 2.46 -2.54
CA ARG A 53 28.84 3.27 -2.21
C ARG A 53 29.80 3.43 -3.41
N LYS A 54 29.88 2.41 -4.27
CA LYS A 54 30.72 2.45 -5.49
C LYS A 54 30.08 3.23 -6.64
N LYS A 55 28.74 3.35 -6.67
CA LYS A 55 28.02 4.19 -7.64
C LYS A 55 28.11 5.67 -7.31
N THR A 56 28.10 6.05 -6.03
CA THR A 56 28.25 7.44 -5.60
C THR A 56 29.67 7.99 -5.85
N SER A 57 30.68 7.12 -5.90
CA SER A 57 32.08 7.50 -6.16
C SER A 57 32.46 7.64 -7.65
N HIS A 58 31.53 7.45 -8.60
CA HIS A 58 31.82 7.54 -10.04
C HIS A 58 31.23 8.79 -10.74
N SER A 59 30.64 9.73 -10.00
CA SER A 59 30.49 11.12 -10.46
C SER A 59 31.68 11.91 -9.89
N GLY A 60 32.65 12.23 -10.76
CA GLY A 60 34.02 12.55 -10.39
C GLY A 60 34.24 13.78 -9.51
N SER A 61 35.19 13.68 -8.59
CA SER A 61 36.44 14.47 -8.63
C SER A 61 37.39 13.97 -7.54
N THR A 62 38.67 13.95 -7.88
CA THR A 62 39.85 13.49 -7.14
C THR A 62 40.13 14.29 -5.86
N GLY A 63 40.58 13.61 -4.80
CA GLY A 63 41.18 14.24 -3.61
C GLY A 63 41.47 13.20 -2.53
N GLU A 64 42.68 13.26 -1.99
CA GLU A 64 43.32 12.33 -1.06
C GLU A 64 42.68 12.28 0.34
N ASP A 65 42.95 11.16 1.02
CA ASP A 65 42.89 10.87 2.46
C ASP A 65 42.57 12.03 3.41
N GLU A 66 41.56 11.84 4.26
CA GLU A 66 41.61 12.18 5.69
C GLU A 66 40.46 11.46 6.44
N ASP A 67 40.82 10.79 7.53
CA ASP A 67 39.91 10.19 8.50
C ASP A 67 39.08 11.32 9.15
N ASP A 68 37.83 11.48 8.73
CA ASP A 68 36.86 12.32 9.44
C ASP A 68 35.73 11.44 9.99
N ASP A 69 35.76 11.27 11.31
CA ASP A 69 34.63 10.93 12.16
C ASP A 69 33.55 12.02 11.98
N ASP A 70 32.79 11.93 10.90
CA ASP A 70 31.61 12.75 10.65
C ASP A 70 30.47 12.27 11.57
N ASP A 71 30.58 12.63 12.85
CA ASP A 71 29.51 12.58 13.84
C ASP A 71 28.51 13.72 13.55
N SER A 72 27.93 13.67 12.33
CA SER A 72 26.86 14.55 11.92
C SER A 72 25.63 14.20 12.76
N GLU A 73 25.46 14.93 13.85
CA GLU A 73 24.24 15.01 14.64
C GLU A 73 23.10 15.56 13.77
N GLY A 74 22.61 14.72 12.85
CA GLY A 74 21.28 14.87 12.30
C GLY A 74 20.30 14.55 13.41
N GLU A 75 19.56 15.57 13.85
CA GLU A 75 18.24 15.38 14.45
C GLU A 75 17.39 14.57 13.47
N ASP A 76 17.52 13.25 13.53
CA ASP A 76 16.60 12.28 12.95
C ASP A 76 15.31 12.36 13.77
N ASN A 77 14.60 13.48 13.60
CA ASN A 77 13.16 13.51 13.69
C ASN A 77 12.72 12.38 12.79
N GLY A 78 12.26 11.28 13.38
CA GLY A 78 11.89 10.06 12.68
C GLY A 78 10.82 10.37 11.65
N ASP A 79 11.29 10.77 10.48
CA ASP A 79 10.50 11.18 9.36
C ASP A 79 10.21 9.91 8.60
N TRP A 80 9.23 9.17 9.12
CA TRP A 80 8.65 8.03 8.45
C TRP A 80 7.96 8.42 7.13
N SER A 81 7.99 9.71 6.73
CA SER A 81 7.50 10.17 5.43
C SER A 81 8.37 9.75 4.24
N ASP A 82 9.62 9.29 4.44
CA ASP A 82 10.42 8.71 3.35
C ASP A 82 9.89 7.33 2.88
N TRP A 83 8.84 6.80 3.54
CA TRP A 83 8.06 5.64 3.07
C TRP A 83 6.77 6.06 2.35
N GLU A 84 6.38 7.34 2.42
CA GLU A 84 5.46 7.94 1.45
C GLU A 84 6.27 8.20 0.18
N ASP A 85 6.63 7.12 -0.51
CA ASP A 85 7.06 7.21 -1.89
C ASP A 85 5.83 7.75 -2.65
N ASP A 86 5.77 9.07 -2.80
CA ASP A 86 4.78 9.90 -3.50
C ASP A 86 4.65 9.54 -5.00
N ILE A 87 5.10 8.36 -5.39
CA ILE A 87 4.95 7.80 -6.71
C ILE A 87 3.52 7.29 -6.82
N GLN A 88 2.58 8.20 -7.10
CA GLN A 88 1.23 7.86 -7.54
C GLN A 88 1.33 6.85 -8.70
N GLN A 89 1.11 5.58 -8.39
CA GLN A 89 1.14 4.53 -9.38
C GLN A 89 0.00 4.76 -10.37
N PRO A 90 0.25 4.69 -11.68
CA PRO A 90 -0.78 4.92 -12.67
C PRO A 90 -1.83 3.81 -12.58
N ILE A 91 -3.10 4.19 -12.55
CA ILE A 91 -4.21 3.26 -12.40
C ILE A 91 -4.67 2.82 -13.79
N VAL A 92 -4.66 1.50 -14.03
CA VAL A 92 -5.05 0.90 -15.32
C VAL A 92 -6.56 0.68 -15.36
N CYS A 93 -7.18 1.07 -16.49
CA CYS A 93 -8.59 0.80 -16.77
C CYS A 93 -8.91 -0.71 -16.73
N LEU A 94 -10.15 -1.09 -16.36
CA LEU A 94 -10.56 -2.49 -16.31
C LEU A 94 -10.73 -3.14 -17.70
N PHE A 95 -11.01 -2.34 -18.73
CA PHE A 95 -11.40 -2.83 -20.05
C PHE A 95 -10.34 -2.62 -21.13
N CYS A 96 -9.47 -1.62 -20.97
CA CYS A 96 -8.45 -1.28 -21.96
C CYS A 96 -7.06 -1.07 -21.32
N GLU A 97 -6.05 -0.84 -22.15
CA GLU A 97 -4.65 -0.67 -21.73
C GLU A 97 -4.31 0.75 -21.24
N LEU A 98 -5.30 1.65 -21.20
CA LEU A 98 -5.07 3.02 -20.78
C LEU A 98 -4.82 3.08 -19.26
N SER A 99 -3.69 3.69 -18.91
CA SER A 99 -3.29 3.98 -17.53
C SER A 99 -3.40 5.48 -17.27
N LEU A 100 -4.02 5.87 -16.17
CA LEU A 100 -4.30 7.28 -15.83
C LEU A 100 -3.79 7.62 -14.43
N SER A 101 -3.36 8.85 -14.25
CA SER A 101 -2.99 9.40 -12.95
C SER A 101 -4.25 9.91 -12.23
N GLY A 102 -4.75 9.13 -11.28
CA GLY A 102 -5.84 9.51 -10.38
C GLY A 102 -7.16 8.75 -10.57
N TRP A 103 -7.83 8.49 -9.45
CA TRP A 103 -9.05 7.70 -9.37
C TRP A 103 -10.20 8.28 -10.21
N ALA A 104 -10.50 9.57 -10.03
CA ALA A 104 -11.57 10.25 -10.78
C ALA A 104 -11.36 10.22 -12.30
N ALA A 105 -10.10 10.28 -12.76
CA ALA A 105 -9.78 10.21 -14.17
C ALA A 105 -10.14 8.84 -14.75
N VAL A 106 -9.78 7.75 -14.06
CA VAL A 106 -10.14 6.37 -14.48
C VAL A 106 -11.64 6.16 -14.50
N LEU A 107 -12.35 6.59 -13.46
CA LEU A 107 -13.81 6.47 -13.39
C LEU A 107 -14.48 7.21 -14.55
N SER A 108 -14.06 8.45 -14.84
CA SER A 108 -14.59 9.23 -15.96
C SER A 108 -14.28 8.58 -17.32
N HIS A 109 -13.08 8.00 -17.46
CA HIS A 109 -12.70 7.26 -18.67
C HIS A 109 -13.59 6.03 -18.88
N MET A 110 -13.80 5.21 -17.84
CA MET A 110 -14.66 4.04 -17.91
C MET A 110 -16.11 4.42 -18.26
N LYS A 111 -16.62 5.52 -17.69
CA LYS A 111 -17.96 6.02 -17.99
C LYS A 111 -18.10 6.54 -19.42
N ASN A 112 -17.11 7.25 -19.94
CA ASN A 112 -17.20 7.90 -21.25
C ASN A 112 -16.84 6.98 -22.41
N GLN A 113 -15.82 6.12 -22.26
CA GLN A 113 -15.32 5.26 -23.34
C GLN A 113 -15.95 3.87 -23.32
N HIS A 114 -16.26 3.35 -22.12
CA HIS A 114 -16.79 2.01 -21.96
C HIS A 114 -18.27 2.01 -21.51
N LEU A 115 -18.86 3.18 -21.24
CA LEU A 115 -20.24 3.31 -20.72
C LEU A 115 -20.45 2.51 -19.43
N PHE A 116 -19.37 2.26 -18.68
CA PHE A 116 -19.40 1.51 -17.42
C PHE A 116 -19.28 2.47 -16.24
N ASN A 117 -20.27 2.50 -15.36
CA ASN A 117 -20.25 3.32 -14.16
C ASN A 117 -19.89 2.47 -12.93
N TYR A 118 -18.60 2.39 -12.61
CA TYR A 118 -18.11 1.55 -11.50
C TYR A 118 -18.81 1.89 -10.17
N GLU A 119 -18.85 3.16 -9.79
CA GLU A 119 -19.44 3.60 -8.51
C GLU A 119 -20.89 3.17 -8.39
N GLU A 120 -21.69 3.35 -9.44
CA GLU A 120 -23.11 2.98 -9.45
C GLU A 120 -23.33 1.48 -9.29
N HIS A 121 -22.51 0.65 -9.94
CA HIS A 121 -22.61 -0.80 -9.84
C HIS A 121 -22.07 -1.36 -8.51
N THR A 122 -21.16 -0.64 -7.84
CA THR A 122 -20.55 -1.09 -6.58
C THR A 122 -21.16 -0.47 -5.33
N LEU A 123 -22.15 0.42 -5.45
CA LEU A 123 -22.83 1.08 -4.32
C LEU A 123 -23.30 0.13 -3.21
N ALA A 124 -23.78 -1.07 -3.59
CA ALA A 124 -24.32 -2.06 -2.65
C ALA A 124 -23.37 -3.23 -2.34
N LEU A 125 -22.13 -3.18 -2.84
CA LEU A 125 -21.14 -4.25 -2.65
C LEU A 125 -20.21 -3.91 -1.50
N ASP A 126 -19.85 -4.93 -0.70
CA ASP A 126 -18.80 -4.76 0.29
C ASP A 126 -17.41 -4.66 -0.37
N PHE A 127 -16.39 -4.26 0.41
CA PHE A 127 -15.02 -4.13 -0.06
C PHE A 127 -14.52 -5.38 -0.79
N TYR A 128 -14.72 -6.57 -0.20
CA TYR A 128 -14.23 -7.83 -0.78
C TYR A 128 -14.98 -8.21 -2.05
N GLU A 129 -16.26 -7.92 -2.14
CA GLU A 129 -17.06 -8.15 -3.33
C GLU A 129 -16.63 -7.25 -4.48
N GLN A 130 -16.29 -5.98 -4.18
CA GLN A 130 -15.69 -5.08 -5.16
C GLN A 130 -14.35 -5.62 -5.68
N VAL A 131 -13.46 -6.07 -4.78
CA VAL A 131 -12.18 -6.69 -5.15
C VAL A 131 -12.38 -7.90 -6.07
N LYS A 132 -13.31 -8.81 -5.72
CA LYS A 132 -13.62 -9.99 -6.55
C LYS A 132 -14.15 -9.60 -7.92
N LEU A 133 -15.05 -8.61 -7.99
CA LEU A 133 -15.59 -8.13 -9.24
C LEU A 133 -14.48 -7.57 -10.16
N VAL A 134 -13.61 -6.72 -9.60
CA VAL A 134 -12.50 -6.12 -10.34
C VAL A 134 -11.56 -7.21 -10.88
N ASN A 135 -11.19 -8.18 -10.03
CA ASN A 135 -10.36 -9.32 -10.44
C ASN A 135 -11.03 -10.19 -11.50
N TYR A 136 -12.33 -10.44 -11.39
CA TYR A 136 -13.08 -11.15 -12.42
C TYR A 136 -13.02 -10.43 -13.77
N ILE A 137 -13.37 -9.14 -13.81
CA ILE A 137 -13.34 -8.37 -15.07
C ILE A 137 -11.94 -8.38 -15.67
N ARG A 138 -10.91 -8.13 -14.85
CA ARG A 138 -9.51 -8.15 -15.29
C ARG A 138 -9.09 -9.51 -15.84
N ARG A 139 -9.46 -10.61 -15.19
CA ARG A 139 -9.18 -11.97 -15.66
C ARG A 139 -9.87 -12.27 -16.99
N GLN A 140 -11.13 -11.84 -17.16
CA GLN A 140 -11.87 -12.05 -18.40
C GLN A 140 -11.29 -11.24 -19.57
N VAL A 141 -11.01 -9.95 -19.33
CA VAL A 141 -10.40 -9.06 -20.32
C VAL A 141 -8.98 -9.49 -20.69
N TYR A 142 -8.22 -10.07 -19.74
CA TYR A 142 -6.91 -10.66 -20.02
C TYR A 142 -7.02 -11.90 -20.92
N ARG A 143 -8.03 -12.74 -20.70
CA ARG A 143 -8.30 -13.94 -21.50
C ARG A 143 -9.02 -13.66 -22.81
N ASN A 144 -9.35 -12.41 -23.12
CA ASN A 144 -10.22 -12.02 -24.24
C ASN A 144 -11.60 -12.72 -24.20
N HIS A 145 -12.15 -12.91 -23.01
CA HIS A 145 -13.49 -13.47 -22.80
C HIS A 145 -14.48 -12.38 -22.37
N CYS A 146 -15.74 -12.52 -22.80
CA CYS A 146 -16.80 -11.60 -22.43
C CYS A 146 -17.25 -11.79 -20.98
N ILE A 147 -17.40 -10.69 -20.23
CA ILE A 147 -17.76 -10.73 -18.80
C ILE A 147 -19.17 -11.29 -18.54
N ILE A 148 -20.07 -11.26 -19.54
CA ILE A 148 -21.47 -11.68 -19.40
C ILE A 148 -21.72 -13.04 -20.07
N CYS A 149 -21.40 -13.16 -21.36
CA CYS A 149 -21.73 -14.36 -22.15
C CYS A 149 -20.59 -15.38 -22.25
N ASP A 150 -19.41 -15.07 -21.69
CA ASP A 150 -18.21 -15.91 -21.74
C ASP A 150 -17.74 -16.27 -23.17
N GLY A 151 -18.15 -15.47 -24.17
CA GLY A 151 -17.68 -15.62 -25.54
C GLY A 151 -16.17 -15.35 -25.63
N GLU A 152 -15.44 -16.22 -26.32
CA GLU A 152 -14.00 -16.13 -26.55
C GLU A 152 -13.69 -15.34 -27.84
N PHE A 153 -12.71 -14.45 -27.77
CA PHE A 153 -12.29 -13.60 -28.89
C PHE A 153 -10.79 -13.70 -29.14
N SER A 154 -10.38 -13.46 -30.38
CA SER A 154 -8.97 -13.58 -30.77
C SER A 154 -8.08 -12.47 -30.18
N CYS A 155 -8.66 -11.30 -29.91
CA CYS A 155 -7.97 -10.16 -29.36
C CYS A 155 -8.90 -9.22 -28.58
N ARG A 156 -8.30 -8.39 -27.72
CA ARG A 156 -9.01 -7.42 -26.89
C ARG A 156 -9.87 -6.44 -27.68
N ASN A 157 -9.41 -6.01 -28.87
CA ASN A 157 -10.18 -5.10 -29.72
C ASN A 157 -11.49 -5.73 -30.23
N GLU A 158 -11.48 -7.03 -30.56
CA GLU A 158 -12.69 -7.75 -30.96
C GLU A 158 -13.63 -7.95 -29.77
N LEU A 159 -13.08 -8.31 -28.60
CA LEU A 159 -13.83 -8.38 -27.36
C LEU A 159 -14.54 -7.05 -27.05
N LEU A 160 -13.82 -5.92 -27.07
CA LEU A 160 -14.40 -4.62 -26.79
C LEU A 160 -15.49 -4.23 -27.80
N LYS A 161 -15.29 -4.51 -29.09
CA LYS A 161 -16.32 -4.29 -30.12
C LYS A 161 -17.57 -5.12 -29.84
N HIS A 162 -17.41 -6.40 -29.49
CA HIS A 162 -18.51 -7.26 -29.10
C HIS A 162 -19.26 -6.71 -27.87
N MET A 163 -18.52 -6.33 -26.82
CA MET A 163 -19.13 -5.84 -25.59
C MET A 163 -19.90 -4.54 -25.82
N VAL A 164 -19.41 -3.64 -26.67
CA VAL A 164 -20.16 -2.42 -27.04
C VAL A 164 -21.38 -2.75 -27.91
N ALA A 165 -21.24 -3.64 -28.90
CA ALA A 165 -22.32 -3.97 -29.85
C ALA A 165 -23.50 -4.68 -29.18
N GLU A 166 -23.20 -5.68 -28.33
CA GLU A 166 -24.19 -6.48 -27.60
C GLU A 166 -24.57 -5.86 -26.25
N LYS A 167 -23.99 -4.70 -25.89
CA LYS A 167 -24.17 -4.05 -24.58
C LYS A 167 -23.80 -4.95 -23.39
N HIS A 168 -22.76 -5.77 -23.55
CA HIS A 168 -22.19 -6.59 -22.48
C HIS A 168 -21.17 -5.85 -21.61
N ILE A 169 -21.25 -4.51 -21.55
CA ILE A 169 -20.49 -3.69 -20.60
C ILE A 169 -21.45 -3.25 -19.48
N ASP A 170 -21.86 -4.22 -18.66
CA ASP A 170 -22.79 -4.04 -17.55
C ASP A 170 -22.42 -5.04 -16.44
N MET A 171 -23.16 -5.04 -15.33
CA MET A 171 -22.95 -5.88 -14.16
C MET A 171 -23.15 -7.38 -14.48
N PRO A 172 -22.09 -8.21 -14.44
CA PRO A 172 -22.24 -9.66 -14.58
C PRO A 172 -22.98 -10.29 -13.40
N GLN A 173 -23.56 -11.47 -13.65
CA GLN A 173 -24.26 -12.25 -12.62
C GLN A 173 -23.33 -12.57 -11.44
N ARG A 174 -23.80 -12.34 -10.21
CA ARG A 174 -23.01 -12.50 -8.97
C ARG A 174 -22.37 -13.87 -8.80
N SER A 175 -23.01 -14.93 -9.31
CA SER A 175 -22.48 -16.29 -9.27
C SER A 175 -21.20 -16.48 -10.09
N LEU A 176 -20.94 -15.64 -11.11
CA LEU A 176 -19.77 -15.75 -11.98
C LEU A 176 -18.50 -15.20 -11.31
N TRP A 177 -18.64 -14.10 -10.58
CA TRP A 177 -17.50 -13.36 -10.04
C TRP A 177 -17.37 -13.45 -8.51
N ASN A 178 -18.43 -13.73 -7.76
CA ASN A 178 -18.35 -13.86 -6.30
C ASN A 178 -17.86 -15.25 -5.89
N GLN A 179 -16.71 -15.66 -6.43
CA GLN A 179 -16.04 -16.92 -6.13
C GLN A 179 -14.76 -16.68 -5.34
N PRO A 180 -14.35 -17.59 -4.45
CA PRO A 180 -13.13 -17.43 -3.65
C PRO A 180 -11.85 -17.27 -4.48
N GLU A 181 -11.83 -17.77 -5.71
CA GLU A 181 -10.68 -17.64 -6.61
C GLU A 181 -10.32 -16.18 -6.93
N PHE A 182 -11.28 -15.26 -6.85
CA PHE A 182 -11.09 -13.84 -7.18
C PHE A 182 -10.65 -12.98 -5.99
N TYR A 183 -10.37 -13.58 -4.83
CA TYR A 183 -9.76 -12.85 -3.71
C TYR A 183 -8.33 -12.41 -4.01
N PHE A 184 -7.61 -13.19 -4.82
CA PHE A 184 -6.21 -12.90 -5.12
C PHE A 184 -6.14 -11.93 -6.31
N PRO A 185 -5.40 -10.81 -6.19
CA PRO A 185 -5.18 -9.88 -7.29
C PRO A 185 -4.69 -10.60 -8.54
N THR A 186 -5.28 -10.26 -9.68
CA THR A 186 -4.85 -10.83 -10.97
C THR A 186 -3.51 -10.25 -11.43
N TYR A 187 -3.18 -9.05 -10.94
CA TYR A 187 -1.93 -8.34 -11.23
C TYR A 187 -1.18 -8.05 -9.94
N GLU A 188 0.15 -8.03 -10.03
CA GLU A 188 0.99 -7.49 -8.97
C GLU A 188 0.83 -5.97 -8.90
N ASN A 189 0.81 -5.41 -7.69
CA ASN A 189 0.73 -3.96 -7.43
C ASN A 189 -0.47 -3.29 -8.12
N ASP A 190 -1.65 -3.89 -7.96
CA ASP A 190 -2.88 -3.38 -8.56
C ASP A 190 -3.33 -2.04 -7.93
N ALA A 191 -2.90 -0.94 -8.54
CA ALA A 191 -3.23 0.41 -8.09
C ALA A 191 -4.74 0.70 -8.10
N PHE A 192 -5.56 -0.03 -8.89
CA PHE A 192 -7.02 0.15 -8.86
C PHE A 192 -7.60 -0.40 -7.58
N LEU A 193 -7.18 -1.60 -7.15
CA LEU A 193 -7.65 -2.22 -5.91
C LEU A 193 -7.29 -1.39 -4.68
N CYS A 194 -6.16 -0.67 -4.71
CA CYS A 194 -5.73 0.23 -3.65
C CYS A 194 -6.63 1.47 -3.47
N GLN A 195 -7.48 1.80 -4.44
CA GLN A 195 -8.40 2.96 -4.37
C GLN A 195 -9.83 2.56 -3.98
N ILE A 196 -10.09 1.28 -3.69
CA ILE A 196 -11.41 0.82 -3.28
C ILE A 196 -11.59 1.18 -1.80
N ASP A 197 -12.55 2.06 -1.51
CA ASP A 197 -12.89 2.44 -0.15
C ASP A 197 -13.73 1.35 0.55
N ASP A 198 -13.40 1.04 1.80
CA ASP A 198 -14.27 0.26 2.68
C ASP A 198 -15.25 1.19 3.41
N LYS A 199 -16.40 1.41 2.78
CA LYS A 199 -17.48 2.23 3.35
C LYS A 199 -17.97 1.71 4.71
N LYS A 200 -17.78 0.42 5.02
CA LYS A 200 -18.18 -0.14 6.33
C LYS A 200 -17.20 0.22 7.42
N GLU A 201 -15.90 0.30 7.12
CA GLU A 201 -14.89 0.74 8.09
C GLU A 201 -15.14 2.18 8.53
N GLU A 202 -15.59 3.06 7.63
CA GLU A 202 -15.94 4.44 7.98
C GLU A 202 -17.15 4.52 8.93
N GLU A 203 -18.20 3.72 8.66
CA GLU A 203 -19.38 3.63 9.53
C GLU A 203 -19.01 3.06 10.91
N GLU A 204 -18.26 1.96 10.98
CA GLU A 204 -17.81 1.37 12.25
C GLU A 204 -16.87 2.30 13.04
N ASN A 205 -15.95 3.00 12.37
CA ASN A 205 -15.11 4.01 13.03
C ASN A 205 -15.94 5.18 13.58
N SER A 206 -16.98 5.58 12.86
CA SER A 206 -17.88 6.65 13.32
C SER A 206 -18.65 6.24 14.57
N GLU A 207 -19.14 4.99 14.63
CA GLU A 207 -19.82 4.45 15.82
C GLU A 207 -18.86 4.31 17.01
N ILE A 208 -17.64 3.86 16.78
CA ILE A 208 -16.60 3.76 17.82
C ILE A 208 -16.21 5.15 18.34
N SER A 209 -16.09 6.15 17.47
CA SER A 209 -15.82 7.53 17.88
C SER A 209 -16.96 8.12 18.72
N GLY A 210 -18.22 7.86 18.34
CA GLY A 210 -19.39 8.30 19.10
C GLY A 210 -19.45 7.67 20.48
N ALA A 211 -19.17 6.36 20.58
CA ALA A 211 -19.10 5.66 21.86
C ALA A 211 -17.96 6.17 22.76
N LEU A 212 -16.81 6.54 22.17
CA LEU A 212 -15.68 7.10 22.91
C LEU A 212 -16.00 8.50 23.45
N ASP A 213 -16.71 9.33 22.68
CA ASP A 213 -17.17 10.64 23.12
C ASP A 213 -18.17 10.54 24.27
N GLU A 214 -19.12 9.61 24.21
CA GLU A 214 -20.04 9.34 25.32
C GLU A 214 -19.32 8.92 26.61
N ILE A 215 -18.30 8.07 26.50
CA ILE A 215 -17.48 7.63 27.65
C ILE A 215 -16.68 8.80 28.22
N ASN A 216 -16.13 9.68 27.38
CA ASN A 216 -15.38 10.85 27.83
C ASN A 216 -16.28 11.87 28.54
N VAL A 217 -17.51 12.10 28.05
CA VAL A 217 -18.50 12.97 28.72
C VAL A 217 -18.88 12.43 30.10
N LEU A 218 -19.06 11.11 30.24
CA LEU A 218 -19.33 10.47 31.53
C LEU A 218 -18.15 10.51 32.50
N ARG A 219 -16.91 10.46 31.98
CA ARG A 219 -15.69 10.60 32.77
C ARG A 219 -15.52 12.02 33.31
N ASP A 220 -15.77 13.03 32.49
CA ASP A 220 -15.59 14.45 32.86
C ASP A 220 -16.66 14.93 33.85
N SER A 221 -17.86 14.34 33.81
CA SER A 221 -18.93 14.62 34.76
C SER A 221 -18.80 13.89 36.11
N ALA A 222 -17.84 12.97 36.24
CA ALA A 222 -17.60 12.18 37.45
C ALA A 222 -16.43 12.69 38.32
N LEU A 223 -15.74 13.78 37.93
CA LEU A 223 -14.69 14.40 38.76
C LEU A 223 -15.32 15.28 39.87
N PRO A 224 -15.19 14.91 41.16
CA PRO A 224 -15.63 15.77 42.25
C PRO A 224 -14.71 16.99 42.33
N GLY A 225 -15.30 18.19 42.39
CA GLY A 225 -14.56 19.43 42.52
C GLY A 225 -13.63 19.42 43.73
N ASP A 226 -12.38 19.82 43.49
CA ASP A 226 -11.39 20.09 44.52
C ASP A 226 -11.99 21.01 45.59
N HIS A 227 -12.14 20.46 46.79
CA HIS A 227 -12.49 21.23 47.97
C HIS A 227 -11.24 22.03 48.38
N GLN A 228 -11.27 23.34 48.13
CA GLN A 228 -10.38 24.32 48.74
C GLN A 228 -10.34 24.13 50.27
N LEU A 229 -9.15 23.91 50.81
CA LEU A 229 -8.69 24.37 52.13
C LEU A 229 -7.23 24.80 52.04
#